data_AF-A0A0S8DIS5-F1
#
_entry.id   AF-A0A0S8DIS5-F1
#
_cell.length_a   1.000
_cell.length_b   1.000
_cell.length_c   1.000
_cell.angle_alpha   90.00
_cell.angle_beta   90.00
_cell.angle_gamma   90.00
#
_symmetry.space_group_name_H-M   'P 1'
#
loop_
_entity.id
_entity.type
_entity.pdbx_description
1 polymer ?
#
loop_
_entity_poly.entity_id
_entity_poly.type
_entity_poly.pdbx_seq_one_letter_code
_entity_poly.pdbx_strand_id
1 'polypeptide(L)'
;MNPDKINRWKKAAARKAWLPDLNLDYGRNKDWQSSTYFYSTSTQKYTDDDITSGDDDSWSVSLTWELGDLVWNSVQTSIDNRSKLMVQLRDDILNEVTRLYYERRRLQVEMLISPPQGVQDSIERELRLQELTAAIDAL
;
A
#
# COMPACT_ATOMS: atom_id res chain seq x y z
N MET A 1 8.87 0.73 14.49
CA MET A 1 8.12 1.64 13.60
C MET A 1 6.98 2.24 14.42
N ASN A 2 6.95 3.56 14.63
CA ASN A 2 6.14 4.20 15.69
C ASN A 2 4.63 4.21 15.35
N PRO A 3 3.73 3.66 16.20
CA PRO A 3 2.28 3.58 15.98
C PRO A 3 1.59 4.93 15.72
N ASP A 4 2.15 6.03 16.20
CA ASP A 4 1.58 7.37 16.03
C ASP A 4 1.61 7.85 14.57
N LYS A 5 2.62 7.45 13.79
CA LYS A 5 2.71 7.81 12.37
C LYS A 5 1.61 7.13 11.55
N ILE A 6 1.29 5.89 11.88
CA ILE A 6 0.24 5.10 11.22
C ILE A 6 -1.13 5.73 11.48
N ASN A 7 -1.40 6.17 12.71
CA ASN A 7 -2.67 6.83 13.04
C ASN A 7 -2.84 8.20 12.35
N ARG A 8 -1.76 8.96 12.14
CA ARG A 8 -1.83 10.21 11.35
C ARG A 8 -2.16 9.96 9.89
N TRP A 9 -1.57 8.94 9.28
CA TRP A 9 -1.86 8.56 7.89
C TRP A 9 -3.30 8.07 7.73
N LYS A 10 -3.81 7.28 8.69
CA LYS A 10 -5.23 6.90 8.77
C LYS A 10 -6.17 8.11 8.80
N LYS A 11 -5.87 9.10 9.64
CA LYS A 11 -6.70 10.31 9.79
C LYS A 11 -6.65 11.23 8.58
N ALA A 12 -5.52 11.28 7.88
CA ALA A 12 -5.36 12.05 6.64
C ALA A 12 -6.10 11.39 5.47
N ALA A 13 -5.98 10.07 5.30
CA ALA A 13 -6.67 9.32 4.26
C ALA A 13 -8.20 9.37 4.42
N ALA A 14 -8.70 9.17 5.65
CA ALA A 14 -10.14 9.27 5.94
C ALA A 14 -10.73 10.66 5.66
N ARG A 15 -9.92 11.73 5.79
CA ARG A 15 -10.35 13.10 5.44
C ARG A 15 -10.33 13.36 3.94
N LYS A 16 -9.44 12.71 3.19
CA LYS A 16 -9.36 12.83 1.73
C LYS A 16 -10.58 12.21 1.04
N ALA A 17 -11.09 11.10 1.59
CA ALA A 17 -12.29 10.41 1.08
C ALA A 17 -13.60 11.22 1.18
N TRP A 18 -13.61 12.37 1.86
CA TRP A 18 -14.80 13.23 1.99
C TRP A 18 -14.80 14.45 1.06
N LEU A 19 -13.66 14.73 0.41
CA LEU A 19 -13.53 15.88 -0.48
C LEU A 19 -13.58 15.38 -1.92
N PRO A 20 -14.58 15.79 -2.72
CA PRO A 20 -14.58 15.49 -4.14
C PRO A 20 -13.40 16.16 -4.84
N ASP A 21 -12.95 15.54 -5.91
CA ASP A 21 -12.13 16.23 -6.89
C ASP A 21 -13.03 17.14 -7.73
N LEU A 22 -12.73 18.44 -7.70
CA LEU A 22 -13.44 19.48 -8.46
C LEU A 22 -12.64 19.78 -9.73
N ASN A 23 -13.27 19.61 -10.89
CA ASN A 23 -12.74 20.09 -12.16
C ASN A 23 -13.63 21.19 -12.74
N LEU A 24 -13.02 22.28 -13.20
CA LEU A 24 -13.68 23.40 -13.85
C LEU A 24 -13.05 23.57 -15.23
N ASP A 25 -13.82 23.32 -16.27
CA ASP A 25 -13.39 23.48 -17.65
C ASP A 25 -14.11 24.68 -18.25
N TYR A 26 -13.36 25.53 -18.96
CA TYR A 26 -13.88 26.70 -19.66
C TYR A 26 -13.31 26.70 -21.08
N GLY A 27 -14.19 26.66 -22.08
CA GLY A 27 -13.83 26.61 -23.48
C GLY A 27 -14.59 27.67 -24.27
N ARG A 28 -13.85 28.46 -25.06
CA ARG A 28 -14.42 29.38 -26.04
C ARG A 28 -14.11 28.84 -27.43
N ASN A 29 -15.15 28.43 -28.16
CA ASN A 29 -15.00 28.07 -29.56
C ASN A 29 -15.61 29.17 -30.43
N LYS A 30 -14.90 29.52 -31.49
CA LYS A 30 -15.39 30.40 -32.56
C LYS A 30 -15.45 29.58 -33.83
N ASP A 31 -16.65 29.17 -34.20
CA ASP A 31 -16.88 28.43 -35.43
C ASP A 31 -17.28 29.41 -36.54
N TRP A 32 -16.53 29.39 -37.64
CA TRP A 32 -16.83 30.15 -38.85
C TRP A 32 -17.29 29.20 -39.95
N GLN A 33 -18.59 29.24 -40.25
CA GLN A 33 -19.16 28.58 -41.43
C GLN A 33 -19.46 29.64 -42.49
N SER A 34 -18.92 29.44 -43.69
CA SER A 34 -19.33 30.16 -44.91
C SER A 34 -19.92 29.13 -45.88
N SER A 35 -21.12 29.41 -46.38
CA SER A 35 -21.79 28.58 -47.38
C SER A 35 -22.15 29.47 -48.56
N THR A 36 -21.55 29.21 -49.73
CA THR A 36 -21.85 29.94 -50.96
C THR A 36 -22.78 29.10 -51.83
N TYR A 37 -23.97 29.60 -52.11
CA TYR A 37 -24.92 28.98 -53.03
C TYR A 37 -24.91 29.67 -54.39
N PHE A 38 -25.01 28.88 -55.46
CA PHE A 38 -25.04 29.38 -56.84
C PHE A 38 -26.31 28.90 -57.53
N TYR A 39 -27.14 29.84 -57.99
CA TYR A 39 -28.30 29.57 -58.81
C TYR A 39 -28.23 30.41 -60.09
N SER A 40 -28.38 29.74 -61.26
CA SER A 40 -28.39 30.39 -62.56
C SER A 40 -29.71 30.12 -63.29
N THR A 41 -30.46 31.17 -63.61
CA THR A 41 -31.42 31.16 -64.71
C THR A 41 -30.81 31.94 -65.87
N SER A 42 -31.22 31.62 -67.10
CA SER A 42 -30.53 31.92 -68.37
C SER A 42 -30.29 33.41 -68.70
N THR A 43 -30.56 34.34 -67.79
CA THR A 43 -30.36 35.77 -68.02
C THR A 43 -29.78 36.59 -66.86
N GLN A 44 -29.68 36.10 -65.61
CA GLN A 44 -29.08 36.87 -64.50
C GLN A 44 -28.46 35.97 -63.42
N LYS A 45 -27.37 36.43 -62.79
CA LYS A 45 -26.59 35.69 -61.78
C LYS A 45 -26.55 36.50 -60.49
N TYR A 46 -27.06 35.92 -59.40
CA TYR A 46 -27.05 36.52 -58.07
C TYR A 46 -26.17 35.65 -57.15
N THR A 47 -25.37 36.30 -56.30
CA THR A 47 -24.58 35.64 -55.25
C THR A 47 -25.14 36.11 -53.91
N ASP A 48 -25.41 35.16 -53.03
CA ASP A 48 -25.82 35.43 -51.64
C ASP A 48 -24.76 34.80 -50.74
N ASP A 49 -24.23 35.58 -49.81
CA ASP A 49 -23.18 35.18 -48.86
C ASP A 49 -23.73 35.37 -47.46
N ASP A 50 -23.98 34.26 -46.77
CA ASP A 50 -24.41 34.26 -45.37
C ASP A 50 -23.19 33.92 -44.49
N ILE A 51 -22.73 34.89 -43.72
CA ILE A 51 -21.69 34.71 -42.71
C ILE A 51 -22.38 34.70 -41.35
N THR A 52 -22.57 33.51 -40.80
CA THR A 52 -23.05 33.32 -39.44
C THR A 52 -21.87 33.11 -38.50
N SER A 53 -21.64 34.04 -37.57
CA SER A 53 -20.66 33.90 -36.49
C SER A 53 -21.37 33.54 -35.19
N GLY A 54 -21.15 32.32 -34.69
CA GLY A 54 -21.55 31.90 -33.35
C GLY A 54 -20.38 32.03 -32.38
N ASP A 55 -20.57 32.76 -31.28
CA ASP A 55 -19.64 32.76 -30.15
C ASP A 55 -20.22 31.82 -29.08
N ASP A 56 -19.69 30.60 -28.99
CA ASP A 56 -20.10 29.60 -28.01
C ASP A 56 -19.10 29.59 -26.82
N ASP A 57 -19.49 30.28 -25.75
CA ASP A 57 -18.81 30.24 -24.46
C ASP A 57 -19.39 29.09 -23.62
N SER A 58 -18.61 28.03 -23.41
CA SER A 58 -19.00 26.88 -22.60
C SER A 58 -18.19 26.80 -21.31
N TRP A 59 -18.88 26.55 -20.20
CA TRP A 59 -18.26 26.27 -18.90
C TRP A 59 -18.88 25.00 -18.34
N SER A 60 -18.06 24.10 -17.81
CA SER A 60 -18.52 22.88 -17.14
C SER A 60 -17.81 22.71 -15.80
N VAL A 61 -18.61 22.42 -14.77
CA VAL A 61 -18.13 22.06 -13.44
C VAL A 61 -18.41 20.58 -13.23
N SER A 62 -17.36 19.80 -12.97
CA SER A 62 -17.45 18.38 -12.67
C SER A 62 -16.96 18.11 -11.25
N LEU A 63 -17.72 17.31 -10.51
CA LEU A 63 -17.36 16.85 -9.17
C LEU A 63 -17.27 15.32 -9.18
N THR A 64 -16.12 14.78 -8.80
CA THR A 64 -15.86 13.33 -8.79
C THR A 64 -15.67 12.85 -7.35
N TRP A 65 -16.42 11.82 -6.94
CA TRP A 65 -16.26 11.15 -5.65
C TRP A 65 -15.88 9.69 -5.84
N GLU A 66 -14.74 9.28 -5.28
CA GLU A 66 -14.33 7.88 -5.21
C GLU A 66 -14.85 7.24 -3.93
N LEU A 67 -16.12 6.78 -3.93
CA LEU A 67 -16.74 6.12 -2.76
C LEU A 67 -16.30 4.65 -2.58
N GLY A 68 -15.52 4.11 -3.52
CA GLY A 68 -15.10 2.70 -3.55
C GLY A 68 -14.21 2.29 -2.37
N ASP A 69 -13.35 3.20 -1.90
CA ASP A 69 -12.46 2.95 -0.75
C ASP A 69 -13.16 3.13 0.61
N LEU A 70 -14.41 3.60 0.63
CA LEU A 70 -15.19 3.74 1.86
C LEU A 70 -15.88 2.42 2.27
N VAL A 71 -16.16 1.54 1.29
CA VAL A 71 -16.96 0.30 1.50
C VAL A 71 -16.11 -0.97 1.41
N TRP A 72 -14.89 -0.92 0.88
CA TRP A 72 -14.00 -2.09 0.88
C TRP A 72 -12.75 -1.88 1.73
N ASN A 73 -12.75 -2.59 2.84
CA ASN A 73 -11.80 -2.53 3.93
C ASN A 73 -10.43 -3.14 3.57
N SER A 74 -9.75 -2.61 2.56
CA SER A 74 -8.39 -3.03 2.16
C SER A 74 -7.37 -2.84 3.29
N VAL A 75 -7.62 -1.86 4.16
CA VAL A 75 -6.80 -1.56 5.33
C VAL A 75 -6.95 -2.64 6.42
N GLN A 76 -8.14 -3.17 6.68
CA GLN A 76 -8.31 -4.25 7.68
C GLN A 76 -7.72 -5.58 7.24
N THR A 77 -7.81 -5.94 5.96
CA THR A 77 -7.13 -7.15 5.48
C THR A 77 -5.61 -7.02 5.67
N SER A 78 -5.03 -5.84 5.40
CA SER A 78 -3.58 -5.62 5.61
C SER A 78 -3.16 -5.57 7.08
N ILE A 79 -4.02 -5.04 7.97
CA ILE A 79 -3.78 -4.95 9.41
C ILE A 79 -3.91 -6.32 10.07
N ASP A 80 -4.93 -7.10 9.71
CA ASP A 80 -5.15 -8.44 10.24
C ASP A 80 -4.04 -9.40 9.81
N ASN A 81 -3.48 -9.23 8.61
CA ASN A 81 -2.33 -10.01 8.16
C ASN A 81 -1.06 -9.64 8.94
N ARG A 82 -0.80 -8.34 9.17
CA ARG A 82 0.37 -7.90 9.94
C ARG A 82 0.29 -8.31 11.41
N SER A 83 -0.87 -8.23 12.04
CA SER A 83 -1.05 -8.66 13.44
C SER A 83 -0.88 -10.18 13.58
N LYS A 84 -1.41 -10.97 12.65
CA LYS A 84 -1.19 -12.43 12.60
C LYS A 84 0.28 -12.79 12.43
N LEU A 85 1.01 -12.13 11.53
CA LEU A 85 2.44 -12.36 11.33
C LEU A 85 3.27 -12.04 12.59
N MET A 86 2.92 -10.99 13.33
CA MET A 86 3.61 -10.67 14.59
C MET A 86 3.34 -11.70 15.69
N VAL A 87 2.12 -12.23 15.77
CA VAL A 87 1.77 -13.31 16.72
C VAL A 87 2.52 -14.60 16.35
N GLN A 88 2.56 -14.95 15.07
CA GLN A 88 3.32 -16.11 14.58
C GLN A 88 4.81 -15.99 14.91
N LEU A 89 5.43 -14.85 14.59
CA LEU A 89 6.84 -14.61 14.92
C LEU A 89 7.11 -14.72 16.43
N ARG A 90 6.19 -14.23 17.26
CA ARG A 90 6.30 -14.36 18.72
C ARG A 90 6.23 -15.83 19.15
N ASP A 91 5.30 -16.59 18.59
CA ASP A 91 5.15 -18.02 18.90
C ASP A 91 6.38 -18.81 18.46
N ASP A 92 6.91 -18.52 17.26
CA ASP A 92 8.12 -19.14 16.74
C ASP A 92 9.34 -18.87 17.64
N ILE A 93 9.53 -17.62 18.08
CA ILE A 93 10.61 -17.26 19.03
C ILE A 93 10.43 -18.00 20.36
N LEU A 94 9.22 -18.04 20.92
CA LEU A 94 8.97 -18.72 22.18
C LEU A 94 9.23 -20.23 22.09
N ASN A 95 8.83 -20.85 20.98
CA ASN A 95 9.08 -22.26 20.71
C ASN A 95 10.59 -22.53 20.57
N GLU A 96 11.32 -21.66 19.88
CA GLU A 96 12.78 -21.78 19.72
C GLU A 96 13.52 -21.63 21.04
N VAL A 97 13.24 -20.58 21.82
CA VAL A 97 13.82 -20.36 23.15
C VAL A 97 13.55 -21.55 24.06
N THR A 98 12.32 -22.07 24.04
CA THR A 98 11.93 -23.23 24.85
C THR A 98 12.73 -24.47 24.46
N ARG A 99 12.87 -24.73 23.15
CA ARG A 99 13.66 -25.86 22.64
C ARG A 99 15.12 -25.76 23.08
N LEU A 100 15.78 -24.63 22.82
CA LEU A 100 17.18 -24.40 23.17
C LEU A 100 17.40 -24.49 24.68
N TYR A 101 16.49 -23.94 25.48
CA TYR A 101 16.56 -24.02 26.94
C TYR A 101 16.56 -25.46 27.44
N TYR A 102 15.65 -26.30 26.94
CA TYR A 102 15.57 -27.70 27.37
C TYR A 102 16.72 -28.55 26.81
N GLU A 103 17.24 -28.24 25.63
CA GLU A 103 18.44 -28.87 25.09
C GLU A 103 19.65 -28.57 25.98
N ARG A 104 19.87 -27.29 26.32
CA ARG A 104 20.91 -26.86 27.26
C ARG A 104 20.75 -27.55 28.61
N ARG A 105 19.53 -27.61 29.13
CA ARG A 105 19.24 -28.23 30.42
C ARG A 105 19.53 -29.74 30.40
N ARG A 106 19.19 -30.43 29.32
CA ARG A 106 19.49 -31.85 29.16
C ARG A 106 20.99 -32.10 29.12
N LEU A 107 21.75 -31.28 28.38
CA LEU A 107 23.21 -31.38 28.33
C LEU A 107 23.85 -31.16 29.70
N GLN A 108 23.41 -30.13 30.45
CA GLN A 108 23.89 -29.90 31.81
C GLN A 108 23.65 -31.11 32.72
N VAL A 109 22.47 -31.73 32.63
CA VAL A 109 22.14 -32.92 33.42
C VAL A 109 22.97 -34.12 32.96
N GLU A 110 23.18 -34.30 31.66
CA GLU A 110 24.02 -35.37 31.11
C GLU A 110 25.46 -35.25 31.62
N MET A 111 26.03 -34.03 31.62
CA MET A 111 27.37 -33.78 32.14
C MET A 111 27.51 -34.12 33.63
N LEU A 112 26.42 -34.03 34.41
CA LEU A 112 26.40 -34.40 35.83
C LEU A 112 26.25 -35.91 36.04
N ILE A 113 25.39 -36.57 35.26
CA ILE A 113 25.08 -38.01 35.40
C ILE A 113 26.18 -38.87 34.74
N SER A 114 26.74 -38.39 33.64
CA SER A 114 27.79 -39.06 32.87
C SER A 114 28.93 -38.08 32.57
N PRO A 115 29.81 -37.83 33.56
CA PRO A 115 30.92 -36.90 33.41
C PRO A 115 31.80 -37.27 32.20
N PRO A 116 32.30 -36.28 31.45
CA PRO A 116 33.16 -36.52 30.29
C PRO A 116 34.42 -37.31 30.66
N GLN A 117 34.73 -38.32 29.86
CA GLN A 117 35.88 -39.20 30.09
C GLN A 117 37.10 -38.68 29.34
N GLY A 118 37.67 -37.59 29.84
CA GLY A 118 38.88 -36.99 29.31
C GLY A 118 38.72 -35.52 28.95
N VAL A 119 39.86 -34.90 28.60
CA VAL A 119 39.93 -33.46 28.36
C VAL A 119 39.18 -33.06 27.09
N GLN A 120 39.27 -33.87 26.02
CA GLN A 120 38.61 -33.59 24.75
C GLN A 120 37.08 -33.56 24.90
N ASP A 121 36.48 -34.63 25.44
CA ASP A 121 35.04 -34.71 25.69
C ASP A 121 34.54 -33.58 26.61
N SER A 122 35.37 -33.17 27.57
CA SER A 122 35.04 -32.06 28.48
C SER A 122 34.95 -30.74 27.75
N ILE A 123 35.92 -30.46 26.88
CA ILE A 123 35.97 -29.25 26.06
C ILE A 123 34.78 -29.23 25.07
N GLU A 124 34.49 -30.35 24.42
CA GLU A 124 33.39 -30.43 23.45
C GLU A 124 32.03 -30.14 24.10
N ARG A 125 31.75 -30.76 25.25
CA ARG A 125 30.50 -30.54 25.99
C ARG A 125 30.39 -29.11 26.51
N GLU A 126 31.49 -28.52 26.96
CA GLU A 126 31.53 -27.13 27.40
C GLU A 126 31.29 -26.15 26.24
N LEU A 127 31.91 -26.38 25.07
CA LEU A 127 31.67 -25.58 23.88
C LEU A 127 30.22 -25.67 23.43
N ARG A 128 29.62 -26.87 23.44
CA ARG A 128 28.20 -27.04 23.11
C ARG A 128 27.28 -26.32 24.10
N LEU A 129 27.63 -26.33 25.39
CA LEU A 129 26.89 -25.60 26.41
C LEU A 129 26.93 -24.08 26.18
N GLN A 130 28.10 -23.55 25.81
CA GLN A 130 28.28 -22.14 25.48
C GLN A 130 27.54 -21.75 24.21
N GLU A 131 27.57 -22.59 23.17
CA GLU A 131 26.83 -22.39 21.93
C GLU A 131 25.32 -22.28 22.21
N LEU A 132 24.75 -23.21 22.96
CA LEU A 132 23.32 -23.19 23.32
C LEU A 132 22.97 -21.96 24.16
N THR A 133 23.87 -21.50 25.01
CA THR A 133 23.66 -20.29 25.81
C THR A 133 23.68 -19.04 24.92
N ALA A 134 24.66 -18.92 24.03
CA ALA A 134 24.74 -17.82 23.08
C ALA A 134 23.53 -17.79 22.13
N ALA A 135 23.03 -18.94 21.70
CA ALA A 135 21.83 -19.04 20.86
C ALA A 135 20.58 -18.53 21.57
N ILE A 136 20.44 -18.79 22.89
CA ILE A 136 19.34 -18.23 23.70
C ILE A 136 19.52 -16.73 23.88
N ASP A 137 20.73 -16.26 24.20
CA ASP A 137 21.01 -14.85 24.47
C ASP A 137 20.86 -13.96 23.21
N ALA A 138 20.93 -14.55 22.01
CA ALA A 138 20.76 -13.86 20.74
C ALA A 138 19.28 -13.65 20.33
N LEU A 139 18.33 -14.33 20.98
CA LEU A 139 16.89 -14.25 20.71
C LEU A 139 16.21 -13.18 21.58
#